data_AF-A0A139JR13-F1
#
_entry.id   AF-A0A139JR13-F1
#
_cell.length_a   1.000
_cell.length_b   1.000
_cell.length_c   1.000
_cell.angle_alpha   90.00
_cell.angle_beta   90.00
_cell.angle_gamma   90.00
#
_symmetry.space_group_name_H-M   'P 1'
#
loop_
_entity.id
_entity.type
_entity.pdbx_description
1 polymer ?
#
loop_
_entity_poly.entity_id
_entity_poly.type
_entity_poly.pdbx_seq_one_letter_code
_entity_poly.pdbx_strand_id
1 'polypeptide(L)' 'MNHIIQLFLVFIIGIIIGGFLVFFLFKRYLEKNPPINEKQIKEMFKQMGRTPSEKQIKQIMSSMKNKK' A
#
# COMPACT_ATOMS: atom_id res chain seq x y z
N MET A 1 -21.16 -1.24 -37.68
CA MET A 1 -19.82 -0.68 -37.45
C MET A 1 -19.75 0.19 -36.19
N ASN A 2 -20.72 1.09 -35.93
CA ASN A 2 -20.74 1.96 -34.74
C ASN A 2 -20.82 1.24 -33.38
N HIS A 3 -21.52 0.11 -33.28
CA HIS A 3 -21.65 -0.63 -32.01
C HIS A 3 -20.32 -1.20 -31.49
N ILE A 4 -19.40 -1.56 -32.39
CA ILE A 4 -18.08 -2.07 -32.03
C ILE A 4 -17.24 -0.96 -31.39
N ILE A 5 -17.30 0.26 -31.95
CA ILE A 5 -16.58 1.43 -31.42
C ILE A 5 -17.13 1.82 -30.03
N GLN A 6 -18.45 1.79 -29.84
CA GLN A 6 -19.08 2.05 -28.54
C GLN A 6 -18.69 1.01 -27.49
N LEU A 7 -18.64 -0.27 -27.85
CA LEU A 7 -18.20 -1.35 -26.94
C LEU A 7 -16.76 -1.12 -26.47
N PHE A 8 -15.85 -0.80 -27.40
CA PHE A 8 -14.46 -0.49 -27.07
C PHE A 8 -14.33 0.73 -26.16
N LEU A 9 -15.14 1.77 -26.41
CA LEU A 9 -15.12 2.98 -25.59
C LEU A 9 -15.55 2.70 -24.14
N VAL A 10 -16.64 1.95 -23.95
CA VAL A 10 -17.13 1.55 -22.61
C VAL A 10 -16.11 0.64 -21.91
N PHE A 11 -15.47 -0.25 -22.65
CA PHE A 11 -14.43 -1.13 -22.09
C PHE A 11 -13.22 -0.35 -21.57
N ILE A 12 -12.72 0.62 -22.34
CA ILE A 12 -11.62 1.49 -21.93
C ILE A 12 -12.01 2.32 -20.70
N ILE A 13 -13.20 2.90 -20.70
CA ILE A 13 -13.71 3.68 -19.56
C ILE A 13 -13.83 2.78 -18.31
N GLY A 14 -14.32 1.55 -18.46
CA GLY A 14 -14.43 0.58 -17.37
C GLY A 14 -13.08 0.23 -16.75
N ILE A 15 -12.03 0.05 -17.58
CA ILE A 15 -10.67 -0.21 -17.09
C ILE A 15 -10.12 0.99 -16.33
N ILE A 16 -10.31 2.20 -16.84
CA ILE A 16 -9.81 3.42 -16.20
C ILE A 16 -10.48 3.62 -14.83
N ILE A 17 -11.81 3.50 -14.78
CA ILE A 17 -12.57 3.64 -13.53
C ILE A 17 -12.22 2.52 -12.56
N GLY A 18 -12.15 1.27 -13.04
CA GLY A 18 -11.79 0.11 -12.22
C GLY A 18 -10.38 0.23 -11.63
N GLY A 19 -9.40 0.65 -12.43
CA GLY A 19 -8.03 0.87 -11.97
C GLY A 19 -7.94 1.94 -10.89
N PHE A 20 -8.64 3.06 -11.07
CA PHE A 20 -8.66 4.14 -10.08
C PHE A 20 -9.36 3.72 -8.79
N LEU A 21 -10.46 2.97 -8.90
CA LEU A 21 -11.21 2.46 -7.75
C LEU A 21 -10.38 1.47 -6.93
N VAL A 22 -9.71 0.51 -7.59
CA VAL A 22 -8.82 -0.44 -6.92
C VAL A 22 -7.68 0.29 -6.22
N PHE A 23 -7.05 1.27 -6.88
CA PHE A 23 -5.98 2.06 -6.27
C PHE A 23 -6.44 2.79 -5.01
N PHE A 24 -7.62 3.44 -5.07
CA PHE A 24 -8.18 4.16 -3.93
C PHE A 24 -8.53 3.23 -2.76
N LEU A 25 -9.18 2.10 -3.04
CA LEU A 25 -9.51 1.11 -2.03
C LEU A 25 -8.27 0.48 -1.41
N PHE A 26 -7.26 0.17 -2.22
CA PHE A 26 -6.00 -0.39 -1.77
C PHE A 26 -5.25 0.57 -0.86
N LYS A 27 -5.21 1.87 -1.19
CA LYS A 27 -4.63 2.89 -0.32
C LYS A 27 -5.33 2.91 1.05
N ARG A 28 -6.67 2.93 1.08
CA ARG A 28 -7.43 2.89 2.33
C ARG A 28 -7.22 1.58 3.11
N TYR A 29 -7.00 0.47 2.43
CA TYR A 29 -6.70 -0.80 3.06
C TYR A 29 -5.34 -0.76 3.77
N LEU A 30 -4.29 -0.26 3.11
CA LEU A 30 -2.95 -0.14 3.70
C LEU A 30 -2.90 0.85 4.88
N GLU A 31 -3.71 1.91 4.84
CA GLU A 31 -3.83 2.84 5.98
C GLU A 31 -4.43 2.15 7.22
N LYS A 32 -5.35 1.21 7.03
CA LYS A 32 -5.97 0.42 8.11
C LYS A 32 -5.11 -0.76 8.54
N ASN A 33 -4.39 -1.38 7.60
CA ASN A 33 -3.52 -2.54 7.81
C ASN A 33 -2.10 -2.20 7.33
N PRO A 34 -1.30 -1.51 8.16
CA PRO A 34 0.05 -1.12 7.75
C PRO A 34 0.90 -2.37 7.44
N PRO A 35 1.72 -2.34 6.38
CA PRO A 35 2.48 -3.50 5.93
C PRO A 35 3.61 -3.92 6.90
N ILE A 36 3.99 -3.03 7.82
CA ILE A 36 5.08 -3.23 8.78
C ILE A 36 4.60 -2.92 10.20
N ASN A 37 4.79 -3.88 11.10
CA ASN A 37 4.59 -3.76 12.54
C ASN A 37 5.92 -3.83 13.31
N GLU A 38 5.88 -3.59 14.62
CA GLU A 38 7.06 -3.58 15.50
C GLU A 38 7.84 -4.91 15.50
N LYS A 39 7.11 -6.04 15.43
CA LYS A 39 7.71 -7.38 15.37
C LYS A 39 8.51 -7.56 14.08
N GLN A 40 7.95 -7.15 12.93
CA GLN A 40 8.64 -7.22 11.64
C GLN A 40 9.89 -6.35 11.63
N ILE A 41 9.84 -5.16 12.22
CA ILE A 41 11.05 -4.31 12.39
C ILE A 41 12.07 -5.05 13.27
N LYS A 42 11.64 -5.65 14.38
CA LYS A 42 12.53 -6.40 15.26
C LYS A 42 13.19 -7.59 14.55
N GLU A 43 12.44 -8.31 13.74
CA GLU A 43 12.95 -9.42 12.92
C GLU A 43 13.92 -8.91 11.84
N MET A 44 13.61 -7.79 11.17
CA MET A 44 14.50 -7.15 10.21
C MET A 44 15.85 -6.78 10.85
N PHE A 45 15.84 -6.18 12.04
CA PHE A 45 17.08 -5.87 12.76
C PHE A 45 17.84 -7.12 13.18
N LYS A 46 17.15 -8.16 13.65
CA LYS A 46 17.77 -9.45 13.98
C LYS A 46 18.46 -10.09 12.78
N GLN A 47 17.87 -10.00 11.58
CA GLN A 47 18.49 -10.48 10.35
C GLN A 47 19.80 -9.73 10.02
N MET A 48 19.89 -8.46 10.43
CA MET A 48 21.11 -7.65 10.30
C MET A 48 22.10 -7.86 11.45
N GLY A 49 21.88 -8.84 12.34
CA GLY A 49 22.73 -9.08 13.51
C GLY A 49 22.66 -7.96 14.55
N ARG A 50 21.62 -7.11 14.52
CA ARG A 50 21.44 -5.99 15.45
C ARG A 50 20.24 -6.22 16.34
N THR A 51 20.37 -5.92 17.63
CA THR A 51 19.25 -5.86 18.57
C THR A 51 18.73 -4.43 18.65
N PRO A 52 17.54 -4.12 18.11
CA PRO A 52 17.01 -2.77 18.13
C PRO A 52 16.52 -2.39 19.54
N SER A 53 16.66 -1.12 19.91
CA SER A 53 16.00 -0.57 21.11
C SER A 53 14.51 -0.29 20.82
N GLU A 54 13.64 -0.50 21.81
CA GLU A 54 12.20 -0.20 21.71
C GLU A 54 11.92 1.26 21.28
N LYS A 55 12.79 2.21 21.69
CA LYS A 55 12.69 3.61 21.23
C LYS A 55 12.96 3.77 19.73
N GLN A 56 13.94 3.04 19.21
CA GLN A 56 14.28 3.05 17.78
C GLN A 56 13.18 2.40 16.94
N ILE A 57 12.61 1.30 17.42
CA ILE A 57 11.47 0.64 16.75
C ILE A 57 10.30 1.62 16.65
N LYS A 58 9.95 2.28 17.76
CA LYS A 58 8.85 3.27 17.78
C LYS A 58 9.12 4.47 16.88
N GLN A 59 10.37 4.96 16.84
CA GLN A 59 10.77 6.04 15.94
C GLN A 59 10.57 5.63 14.48
N ILE A 60 11.03 4.44 14.08
CA ILE A 60 10.88 3.93 12.72
C ILE A 60 9.40 3.72 12.37
N MET A 61 8.61 3.10 13.27
CA MET A 61 7.16 2.94 13.07
C MET A 61 6.47 4.29 12.82
N SER A 62 6.84 5.31 13.59
CA SER A 62 6.27 6.66 13.42
C SER A 62 6.71 7.32 12.11
N SER A 63 7.97 7.15 11.70
CA SER A 63 8.48 7.63 10.41
C SER A 63 7.81 6.95 9.22
N MET A 64 7.42 5.67 9.35
CA MET A 64 6.69 4.95 8.32
C MET A 64 5.23 5.44 8.21
N LYS A 65 4.57 5.71 9.34
CA LYS A 65 3.19 6.22 9.37
C LYS A 65 3.10 7.68 8.89
N ASN A 66 4.16 8.47 9.08
CA ASN A 66 4.18 9.90 8.76
C ASN A 66 4.56 10.22 7.30
N LYS A 67 4.85 9.21 6.46
CA LYS A 67 4.96 9.42 5.02
C LYS A 67 3.56 9.42 4.39
N LYS A 68 2.88 10.57 4.49
CA LYS A 68 1.68 10.88 3.70
C LYS A 68 2.05 11.26 2.27
#